data_AF-A0A7W0K050-F1
#
_entry.id   AF-A0A7W0K050-F1
#
_cell.length_a   1.000
_cell.length_b   1.000
_cell.length_c   1.000
_cell.angle_alpha   90.00
_cell.angle_beta   90.00
_cell.angle_gamma   90.00
#
_symmetry.space_group_name_H-M   'P 1'
#
loop_
_entity.id
_entity.type
_entity.pdbx_description
1 polymer ?
#
loop_
_entity_poly.entity_id
_entity_poly.type
_entity_poly.pdbx_seq_one_letter_code
_entity_poly.pdbx_strand_id
1 'polypeptide(L)'
;MGRAQGGTQGAASGSRGRRTADETRIIDRLKRLGPQKQALAVTLRPFSDDQGRFDLAGWERAFSSDDPETIAKVVAVTGAYQLLVNHLVEMLQAAGRIAGLSVCQTDTKPSARALLNAVKADGGLTANQVNNLLRLYRTRNDLQHSSMDVQADQVHADIELVDKTVGGFVKSYLTWLQRYDVQILPKR
;
A
#
# COMPACT_ATOMS: atom_id res chain seq x y z
N MET A 1 40.58 18.39 -41.84
CA MET A 1 40.73 19.11 -40.54
C MET A 1 39.44 19.90 -40.32
N GLY A 2 38.69 19.87 -39.23
CA GLY A 2 38.66 19.11 -37.99
C GLY A 2 37.29 19.43 -37.37
N ARG A 3 36.56 18.41 -36.91
CA ARG A 3 35.26 18.52 -36.22
C ARG A 3 35.42 19.17 -34.84
N ALA A 4 34.46 20.00 -34.42
CA ALA A 4 34.02 20.09 -33.02
C ALA A 4 32.72 20.91 -32.87
N GLN A 5 32.07 20.66 -31.73
CA GLN A 5 30.88 21.29 -31.13
C GLN A 5 29.54 20.67 -31.59
N GLY A 6 28.74 20.01 -30.74
CA GLY A 6 28.63 20.08 -29.29
C GLY A 6 27.27 20.68 -28.95
N GLY A 7 26.38 19.90 -28.35
CA GLY A 7 25.03 20.36 -28.04
C GLY A 7 24.13 19.30 -27.42
N THR A 8 24.57 18.69 -26.32
CA THR A 8 23.69 17.96 -25.40
C THR A 8 22.84 18.98 -24.63
N GLN A 9 21.58 19.16 -25.06
CA GLN A 9 20.55 19.84 -24.27
C GLN A 9 19.26 19.02 -24.29
N GLY A 10 18.72 18.71 -23.11
CA GLY A 10 17.30 18.32 -23.00
C GLY A 10 16.87 17.27 -21.97
N ALA A 11 17.69 16.82 -21.01
CA ALA A 11 17.26 15.79 -20.04
C ALA A 11 16.64 16.34 -18.73
N ALA A 12 16.83 17.63 -18.41
CA ALA A 12 16.49 18.17 -17.08
C ALA A 12 15.01 18.55 -16.89
N SER A 13 14.26 18.81 -17.96
CA SER A 13 12.87 19.30 -17.86
C SER A 13 11.88 18.19 -17.46
N GLY A 14 12.10 16.95 -17.92
CA GLY A 14 11.22 15.81 -17.62
C GLY A 14 11.31 15.31 -16.16
N SER A 15 12.49 15.43 -15.54
CA SER A 15 12.73 14.95 -14.17
C SER A 15 11.97 15.77 -13.12
N ARG A 16 11.99 17.11 -13.27
CA ARG A 16 11.33 18.02 -12.31
C ARG A 16 9.81 17.93 -12.36
N GLY A 17 9.22 17.85 -13.56
CA GLY A 17 7.77 17.67 -13.73
C GLY A 17 7.26 16.29 -13.27
N ARG A 18 8.07 15.24 -13.43
CA ARG A 18 7.73 13.90 -12.91
C ARG A 18 7.75 13.87 -11.39
N ARG A 19 8.74 14.54 -10.77
CA ARG A 19 8.85 14.66 -9.31
C ARG A 19 7.64 15.37 -8.69
N THR A 20 7.19 16.50 -9.24
CA THR A 20 6.02 17.22 -8.71
C THR A 20 4.72 16.42 -8.84
N ALA A 21 4.57 15.63 -9.91
CA ALA A 21 3.43 14.72 -10.07
C ALA A 21 3.45 13.58 -9.04
N ASP A 22 4.62 13.00 -8.76
CA ASP A 22 4.76 11.95 -7.74
C ASP A 22 4.61 12.50 -6.31
N GLU A 23 5.09 13.71 -6.02
CA GLU A 23 4.84 14.40 -4.74
C GLU A 23 3.34 14.66 -4.50
N THR A 24 2.63 15.17 -5.51
CA THR A 24 1.16 15.36 -5.43
C THR A 24 0.45 14.02 -5.15
N ARG A 25 0.83 12.96 -5.88
CA ARG A 25 0.27 11.61 -5.65
C ARG A 25 0.52 11.11 -4.23
N ILE A 26 1.70 11.37 -3.67
CA ILE A 26 2.02 10.98 -2.29
C ILE A 26 1.14 11.72 -1.30
N ILE A 27 1.00 13.04 -1.45
CA ILE A 27 0.15 13.88 -0.58
C ILE A 27 -1.30 13.39 -0.63
N ASP A 28 -1.85 13.17 -1.82
CA ASP A 28 -3.23 12.70 -1.97
C ASP A 28 -3.43 11.31 -1.38
N ARG A 29 -2.43 10.43 -1.52
CA ARG A 29 -2.49 9.09 -0.92
C ARG A 29 -2.43 9.14 0.60
N LEU A 30 -1.59 9.99 1.19
CA LEU A 30 -1.54 10.17 2.63
C LEU A 30 -2.86 10.70 3.18
N LYS A 31 -3.49 11.67 2.50
CA LYS A 31 -4.83 12.19 2.87
C LYS A 31 -5.90 11.10 2.85
N ARG A 32 -5.83 10.17 1.88
CA ARG A 32 -6.81 9.08 1.72
C ARG A 32 -6.59 7.89 2.67
N LEU A 33 -5.41 7.76 3.27
CA LEU A 33 -5.08 6.61 4.11
C LEU A 33 -5.97 6.50 5.35
N GLY A 34 -6.20 7.61 6.05
CA GLY A 34 -7.10 7.67 7.21
C GLY A 34 -8.54 7.25 6.86
N PRO A 35 -9.18 7.90 5.87
CA PRO A 35 -10.49 7.50 5.37
C PRO A 35 -10.58 6.05 4.91
N GLN A 36 -9.58 5.50 4.22
CA GLN A 36 -9.58 4.09 3.80
C GLN A 36 -9.51 3.12 4.99
N LYS A 37 -8.70 3.44 6.01
CA LYS A 37 -8.65 2.67 7.25
C LYS A 37 -10.00 2.70 7.97
N GLN A 38 -10.65 3.86 8.02
CA GLN A 38 -12.00 3.99 8.60
C GLN A 38 -13.04 3.21 7.80
N ALA A 39 -12.96 3.23 6.46
CA ALA A 39 -13.85 2.45 5.60
C ALA A 39 -13.75 0.95 5.90
N LEU A 40 -12.53 0.40 6.05
CA LEU A 40 -12.33 -0.99 6.47
C LEU A 40 -12.93 -1.26 7.87
N ALA A 41 -12.75 -0.34 8.82
CA ALA A 41 -13.37 -0.49 10.13
C ALA A 41 -14.91 -0.48 10.07
N VAL A 42 -15.51 0.31 9.18
CA VAL A 42 -16.96 0.35 8.97
C VAL A 42 -17.48 -0.95 8.35
N THR A 43 -16.77 -1.51 7.37
CA THR A 43 -17.19 -2.77 6.73
C THR A 43 -17.11 -3.97 7.67
N LEU A 44 -16.30 -3.91 8.73
CA LEU A 44 -16.21 -4.97 9.75
C LEU A 44 -17.36 -4.96 10.78
N ARG A 45 -18.10 -3.85 10.90
CA ARG A 45 -19.16 -3.70 11.92
C ARG A 45 -20.24 -4.78 11.88
N PRO A 46 -20.71 -5.27 10.71
CA PRO A 46 -21.69 -6.35 10.65
C PRO A 46 -21.20 -7.68 11.24
N PHE A 47 -19.90 -7.83 11.45
CA PHE A 47 -19.24 -9.02 12.00
C PHE A 47 -18.76 -8.79 13.43
N SER A 48 -19.36 -7.83 14.14
CA SER A 48 -19.08 -7.55 15.55
C SER A 48 -20.28 -7.93 16.42
N ASP A 49 -20.02 -8.42 17.62
CA ASP A 49 -21.03 -8.71 18.64
C ASP A 49 -21.64 -7.42 19.23
N ASP A 50 -22.66 -7.57 20.07
CA ASP A 50 -23.35 -6.45 20.74
C ASP A 50 -22.42 -5.63 21.66
N GLN A 51 -21.22 -6.15 21.98
CA GLN A 51 -20.19 -5.48 22.77
C GLN A 51 -19.13 -4.80 21.88
N GLY A 52 -19.31 -4.84 20.56
CA GLY A 52 -18.39 -4.27 19.58
C GLY A 52 -17.11 -5.08 19.38
N ARG A 53 -17.06 -6.33 19.86
CA ARG A 53 -15.93 -7.24 19.64
C ARG A 53 -16.17 -8.04 18.37
N PHE A 54 -15.13 -8.36 17.62
CA PHE A 54 -15.27 -9.13 16.40
C PHE A 54 -15.79 -10.56 16.70
N ASP A 55 -16.89 -10.96 16.07
CA ASP A 55 -17.45 -12.31 16.15
C ASP A 55 -16.78 -13.20 15.09
N LEU A 56 -15.70 -13.88 15.47
CA LEU A 56 -14.96 -14.76 14.58
C LEU A 56 -15.82 -15.90 14.03
N ALA A 57 -16.70 -16.48 14.86
CA ALA A 57 -17.57 -17.58 14.42
C ALA A 57 -18.67 -17.08 13.46
N GLY A 58 -19.18 -15.87 13.68
CA GLY A 58 -20.05 -15.17 12.74
C GLY A 58 -19.35 -14.87 11.41
N TRP A 59 -18.11 -14.41 11.46
CA TRP A 59 -17.29 -14.16 10.28
C TRP A 59 -17.02 -15.43 9.47
N GLU A 60 -16.59 -16.53 10.09
CA GLU A 60 -16.36 -17.81 9.41
C GLU A 60 -17.62 -18.31 8.71
N ARG A 61 -18.77 -18.27 9.40
CA ARG A 61 -20.06 -18.63 8.81
C ARG A 61 -20.43 -17.74 7.63
N ALA A 62 -20.22 -16.43 7.75
CA ALA A 62 -20.51 -15.49 6.67
C ALA A 62 -19.58 -15.70 5.46
N PHE A 63 -18.31 -16.00 5.70
CA PHE A 63 -17.31 -16.20 4.66
C PHE A 63 -17.60 -17.45 3.80
N SER A 64 -18.23 -18.47 4.38
CA SER A 64 -18.68 -19.67 3.67
C SER A 64 -20.14 -19.62 3.22
N SER A 65 -20.82 -18.49 3.38
CA SER A 65 -22.24 -18.37 3.07
C SER A 65 -22.50 -18.31 1.56
N ASP A 66 -23.60 -18.92 1.13
CA ASP A 66 -24.17 -18.82 -0.22
C ASP A 66 -25.26 -17.72 -0.33
N ASP A 67 -25.63 -17.10 0.79
CA ASP A 67 -26.60 -16.00 0.83
C ASP A 67 -26.04 -14.74 0.15
N PRO A 68 -26.69 -14.19 -0.89
CA PRO A 68 -26.19 -13.04 -1.62
C PRO A 68 -25.94 -11.79 -0.77
N GLU A 69 -26.77 -11.53 0.24
CA GLU A 69 -26.59 -10.36 1.12
C GLU A 69 -25.37 -10.52 2.03
N THR A 70 -25.15 -11.73 2.53
CA THR A 70 -23.98 -12.09 3.33
C THR A 70 -22.70 -12.04 2.51
N ILE A 71 -22.73 -12.57 1.28
CA ILE A 71 -21.63 -12.47 0.32
C ILE A 71 -21.27 -10.99 0.07
N ALA A 72 -22.27 -10.12 -0.15
CA ALA A 72 -22.02 -8.71 -0.39
C ALA A 72 -21.28 -8.02 0.78
N LYS A 73 -21.60 -8.39 2.03
CA LYS A 73 -20.91 -7.89 3.24
C LYS A 73 -19.46 -8.38 3.31
N VAL A 74 -19.20 -9.66 3.02
CA VAL A 74 -17.84 -10.23 2.99
C VAL A 74 -17.00 -9.59 1.87
N VAL A 75 -17.59 -9.38 0.69
CA VAL A 75 -16.96 -8.69 -0.44
C VAL A 75 -16.60 -7.25 -0.07
N ALA A 76 -17.44 -6.55 0.69
CA ALA A 76 -17.13 -5.21 1.15
C ALA A 76 -15.90 -5.18 2.08
N VAL A 77 -15.78 -6.13 3.01
CA VAL A 77 -14.61 -6.26 3.91
C VAL A 77 -13.34 -6.57 3.12
N THR A 78 -13.37 -7.64 2.33
CA THR A 78 -12.21 -8.10 1.56
C THR A 78 -11.80 -7.08 0.50
N GLY A 79 -12.75 -6.40 -0.13
CA GLY A 79 -12.50 -5.30 -1.06
C GLY A 79 -11.82 -4.11 -0.39
N ALA A 80 -12.30 -3.67 0.78
CA ALA A 80 -11.67 -2.60 1.54
C ALA A 80 -10.24 -2.95 1.98
N TYR A 81 -10.01 -4.20 2.41
CA TYR A 81 -8.68 -4.73 2.71
C TYR A 81 -7.76 -4.68 1.48
N GLN A 82 -8.21 -5.21 0.34
CA GLN A 82 -7.42 -5.25 -0.90
C GLN A 82 -7.04 -3.84 -1.37
N LEU A 83 -7.98 -2.89 -1.28
CA LEU A 83 -7.76 -1.49 -1.62
C LEU A 83 -6.68 -0.86 -0.74
N LEU A 84 -6.77 -1.05 0.58
CA LEU A 84 -5.82 -0.49 1.53
C LEU A 84 -4.41 -1.04 1.34
N VAL A 85 -4.26 -2.36 1.18
CA VAL A 85 -2.95 -2.99 0.94
C VAL A 85 -2.34 -2.52 -0.39
N ASN A 86 -3.13 -2.44 -1.47
CA ASN A 86 -2.65 -1.92 -2.74
C ASN A 86 -2.23 -0.45 -2.62
N HIS A 87 -2.98 0.36 -1.87
CA HIS A 87 -2.68 1.76 -1.62
C HIS A 87 -1.31 1.96 -0.96
N LEU A 88 -0.95 1.14 0.03
CA LEU A 88 0.36 1.18 0.69
C LEU A 88 1.51 0.88 -0.30
N VAL A 89 1.35 -0.12 -1.16
CA VAL A 89 2.36 -0.48 -2.18
C VAL A 89 2.50 0.62 -3.22
N GLU A 90 1.40 1.24 -3.66
CA GLU A 90 1.44 2.35 -4.61
C GLU A 90 2.09 3.60 -4.03
N MET A 91 1.91 3.88 -2.73
CA MET A 91 2.65 4.93 -2.03
C MET A 91 4.16 4.70 -2.06
N LEU A 92 4.59 3.45 -1.81
CA LEU A 92 6.00 3.07 -1.89
C LEU A 92 6.56 3.16 -3.31
N GLN A 93 5.76 2.81 -4.31
CA GLN A 93 6.18 2.93 -5.70
C GLN A 93 6.38 4.40 -6.11
N ALA A 94 5.48 5.29 -5.72
CA ALA A 94 5.62 6.73 -5.98
C ALA A 94 6.84 7.31 -5.26
N ALA A 95 7.02 6.98 -3.98
CA ALA A 95 8.20 7.41 -3.21
C ALA A 95 9.51 6.84 -3.78
N GLY A 96 9.53 5.58 -4.19
CA GLY A 96 10.69 4.95 -4.81
C GLY A 96 11.10 5.60 -6.13
N ARG A 97 10.15 6.18 -6.89
CA ARG A 97 10.46 6.99 -8.07
C ARG A 97 11.18 8.28 -7.70
N ILE A 98 10.71 8.97 -6.66
CA ILE A 98 11.36 10.19 -6.16
C ILE A 98 12.75 9.89 -5.60
N ALA A 99 12.88 8.79 -4.86
CA ALA A 99 14.15 8.33 -4.31
C ALA A 99 15.14 7.80 -5.37
N GLY A 100 14.73 7.71 -6.64
CA GLY A 100 15.61 7.25 -7.71
C GLY A 100 15.89 5.75 -7.68
N LEU A 101 15.05 4.93 -7.01
CA LEU A 101 15.24 3.49 -6.93
C LEU A 101 15.18 2.87 -8.33
N SER A 102 16.20 2.09 -8.70
CA SER A 102 16.33 1.48 -10.03
C SER A 102 15.10 0.66 -10.44
N VAL A 103 14.54 -0.12 -9.51
CA VAL A 103 13.33 -0.93 -9.72
C VAL A 103 12.07 -0.11 -10.06
N CYS A 104 12.11 1.20 -9.83
CA CYS A 104 11.00 2.13 -10.11
C CYS A 104 11.23 2.97 -11.38
N GLN A 105 12.39 2.85 -12.04
CA GLN A 105 12.72 3.62 -13.24
C GLN A 105 12.31 2.93 -14.55
N THR A 106 11.86 1.68 -14.48
CA THR A 106 11.37 0.93 -15.64
C THR A 106 9.93 1.32 -16.00
N ASP A 107 9.55 1.15 -17.27
CA ASP A 107 8.15 1.34 -17.71
C ASP A 107 7.20 0.25 -17.18
N THR A 108 7.76 -0.88 -16.73
CA THR A 108 7.04 -1.97 -16.10
C THR A 108 6.92 -1.76 -14.60
N LYS A 109 5.74 -2.07 -14.04
CA LYS A 109 5.50 -2.04 -12.59
C LYS A 109 6.36 -3.13 -11.93
N PRO A 110 7.22 -2.80 -10.95
CA PRO A 110 8.01 -3.81 -10.25
C PRO A 110 7.09 -4.74 -9.45
N SER A 111 7.53 -5.98 -9.24
CA SER A 111 6.86 -6.86 -8.28
C SER A 111 6.90 -6.24 -6.89
N ALA A 112 5.86 -6.48 -6.08
CA ALA A 112 5.82 -5.96 -4.71
C ALA A 112 7.05 -6.38 -3.89
N ARG A 113 7.55 -7.60 -4.11
CA ARG A 113 8.78 -8.08 -3.46
C ARG A 113 10.02 -7.29 -3.87
N ALA A 114 10.21 -7.03 -5.16
CA ALA A 114 11.34 -6.24 -5.64
C ALA A 114 11.28 -4.81 -5.08
N LEU A 115 10.11 -4.19 -5.11
CA LEU A 115 9.89 -2.85 -4.57
C LEU A 115 10.18 -2.79 -3.06
N LEU A 116 9.57 -3.67 -2.26
CA LEU A 116 9.73 -3.66 -0.80
C LEU A 116 11.18 -3.90 -0.37
N ASN A 117 11.89 -4.80 -1.05
CA ASN A 117 13.29 -5.06 -0.78
C ASN A 117 14.18 -3.86 -1.16
N ALA A 118 13.90 -3.19 -2.28
CA ALA A 118 14.63 -1.99 -2.68
C ALA A 118 14.44 -0.86 -1.66
N VAL A 119 13.20 -0.61 -1.21
CA VAL A 119 12.93 0.42 -0.19
C VAL A 119 13.61 0.08 1.14
N LYS A 120 13.64 -1.20 1.54
CA LYS A 120 14.37 -1.64 2.73
C LYS A 120 15.88 -1.41 2.59
N ALA A 121 16.46 -1.78 1.46
CA ALA A 121 17.90 -1.60 1.20
C ALA A 121 18.30 -0.12 1.26
N ASP A 122 17.41 0.76 0.83
CA ASP A 122 17.53 2.22 0.89
C ASP A 122 17.16 2.80 2.29
N GLY A 123 16.84 1.94 3.25
CA GLY A 123 16.59 2.30 4.64
C GLY A 123 15.23 2.96 4.90
N GLY A 124 14.26 2.77 4.00
CA GLY A 124 12.89 3.29 4.14
C GLY A 124 11.93 2.39 4.89
N LEU A 125 12.24 1.10 5.01
CA LEU A 125 11.48 0.10 5.77
C LEU A 125 12.41 -0.80 6.58
N THR A 126 11.91 -1.27 7.72
CA THR A 126 12.54 -2.33 8.50
C THR A 126 12.25 -3.71 7.91
N ALA A 127 13.04 -4.72 8.28
CA ALA A 127 12.80 -6.10 7.86
C ALA A 127 11.39 -6.61 8.29
N ASN A 128 10.96 -6.27 9.51
CA ASN A 128 9.65 -6.64 10.01
C ASN A 128 8.51 -6.03 9.18
N GLN A 129 8.63 -4.74 8.82
CA GLN A 129 7.65 -4.07 7.95
C GLN A 129 7.58 -4.71 6.56
N VAL A 130 8.73 -5.07 5.98
CA VAL A 130 8.75 -5.79 4.69
C VAL A 130 8.03 -7.13 4.80
N ASN A 131 8.30 -7.91 5.85
CA ASN A 131 7.65 -9.20 6.05
C ASN A 131 6.13 -9.06 6.19
N ASN A 132 5.67 -8.09 7.00
CA ASN A 132 4.24 -7.81 7.16
C ASN A 132 3.60 -7.39 5.83
N LEU A 133 4.19 -6.43 5.12
CA LEU A 133 3.65 -5.97 3.83
C LEU A 133 3.64 -7.07 2.77
N LEU A 134 4.65 -7.94 2.74
CA LEU A 134 4.67 -9.10 1.85
C LEU A 134 3.57 -10.12 2.17
N ARG A 135 3.33 -10.39 3.45
CA ARG A 135 2.23 -11.25 3.90
C ARG A 135 0.89 -10.66 3.47
N LEU A 136 0.64 -9.39 3.82
CA LEU A 136 -0.58 -8.69 3.47
C LEU A 136 -0.83 -8.67 1.96
N TYR A 137 0.21 -8.40 1.16
CA TYR A 137 0.12 -8.37 -0.29
C TYR A 137 -0.16 -9.74 -0.90
N ARG A 138 0.35 -10.82 -0.30
CA ARG A 138 0.04 -12.19 -0.73
C ARG A 138 -1.45 -12.49 -0.55
N THR A 139 -1.99 -12.31 0.65
CA THR A 139 -3.42 -12.51 0.93
C THR A 139 -4.29 -11.65 0.02
N ARG A 140 -3.87 -10.40 -0.25
CA ARG A 140 -4.55 -9.52 -1.19
C ARG A 140 -4.60 -10.09 -2.61
N ASN A 141 -3.53 -10.74 -3.09
CA ASN A 141 -3.52 -11.38 -4.40
C ASN A 141 -4.36 -12.66 -4.40
N ASP A 142 -4.28 -13.46 -3.34
CA ASP A 142 -5.04 -14.70 -3.19
C ASP A 142 -6.56 -14.41 -3.20
N LEU A 143 -6.97 -13.32 -2.55
CA LEU A 143 -8.34 -12.79 -2.58
C LEU A 143 -8.74 -12.25 -3.97
N GLN A 144 -7.85 -11.56 -4.70
CA GLN A 144 -8.17 -11.05 -6.03
C GLN A 144 -8.40 -12.20 -7.04
N HIS A 145 -7.62 -13.27 -6.92
CA HIS A 145 -7.67 -14.39 -7.86
C HIS A 145 -8.69 -15.47 -7.46
N SER A 146 -9.56 -15.19 -6.50
CA SER A 146 -10.58 -16.11 -5.97
C SER A 146 -10.01 -17.49 -5.68
N SER A 147 -8.79 -17.55 -5.13
CA SER A 147 -8.19 -18.84 -4.76
C SER A 147 -9.05 -19.49 -3.69
N MET A 148 -9.48 -20.73 -3.92
CA MET A 148 -10.33 -21.51 -3.00
C MET A 148 -9.68 -21.75 -1.63
N ASP A 149 -8.42 -21.35 -1.46
CA ASP A 149 -7.59 -21.66 -0.31
C ASP A 149 -7.57 -20.55 0.76
N VAL A 150 -8.14 -19.37 0.50
CA VAL A 150 -8.14 -18.29 1.48
C VAL A 150 -9.10 -18.60 2.62
N GLN A 151 -8.53 -18.83 3.81
CA GLN A 151 -9.28 -19.11 5.03
C GLN A 151 -9.78 -17.82 5.71
N ALA A 152 -10.98 -17.87 6.28
CA ALA A 152 -11.63 -16.73 6.90
C ALA A 152 -10.83 -16.18 8.10
N ASP A 153 -10.30 -17.06 8.95
CA ASP A 153 -9.46 -16.73 10.09
C ASP A 153 -8.16 -16.01 9.65
N GLN A 154 -7.56 -16.47 8.55
CA GLN A 154 -6.37 -15.85 7.96
C GLN A 154 -6.67 -14.43 7.47
N VAL A 155 -7.82 -14.20 6.81
CA VAL A 155 -8.23 -12.85 6.37
C VAL A 155 -8.42 -11.94 7.57
N HIS A 156 -9.10 -12.41 8.62
CA HIS A 156 -9.29 -11.63 9.84
C HIS A 156 -7.94 -11.27 10.50
N ALA A 157 -7.05 -12.24 10.67
CA ALA A 157 -5.72 -12.01 11.22
C ALA A 157 -4.90 -11.01 10.39
N ASP A 158 -5.03 -11.03 9.07
CA ASP A 158 -4.37 -10.06 8.18
C ASP A 158 -4.99 -8.67 8.28
N ILE A 159 -6.31 -8.55 8.46
CA ILE A 159 -6.97 -7.27 8.73
C ILE A 159 -6.45 -6.63 10.01
N GLU A 160 -6.31 -7.40 11.10
CA GLU A 160 -5.68 -6.92 12.33
C GLU A 160 -4.21 -6.50 12.10
N LEU A 161 -3.49 -7.26 11.27
CA LEU A 161 -2.10 -6.96 10.94
C LEU A 161 -1.97 -5.67 10.14
N VAL A 162 -2.93 -5.35 9.26
CA VAL A 162 -2.96 -4.06 8.55
C VAL A 162 -3.01 -2.92 9.56
N ASP A 163 -3.91 -2.99 10.53
CA ASP A 163 -4.09 -1.93 11.53
C ASP A 163 -2.77 -1.63 12.27
N LYS A 164 -2.10 -2.70 12.73
CA LYS A 164 -0.79 -2.64 13.40
C LYS A 164 0.32 -2.14 12.47
N THR A 165 0.28 -2.51 11.19
CA THR A 165 1.32 -2.19 10.20
C THR A 165 1.23 -0.73 9.74
N VAL A 166 0.04 -0.18 9.56
CA VAL A 166 -0.16 1.18 9.01
C VAL A 166 0.52 2.26 9.86
N GLY A 167 0.39 2.18 11.19
CA GLY A 167 0.99 3.18 12.08
C GLY A 167 2.52 3.23 11.97
N GLY A 168 3.17 2.06 12.05
CA GLY A 168 4.62 1.96 11.87
C GLY A 168 5.07 2.33 10.45
N PHE A 169 4.30 1.91 9.45
CA PHE A 169 4.55 2.23 8.05
C PHE A 169 4.59 3.74 7.79
N VAL A 170 3.57 4.50 8.21
CA VAL A 170 3.50 5.94 7.96
C VAL A 170 4.71 6.66 8.56
N LYS A 171 5.09 6.31 9.80
CA LYS A 171 6.26 6.91 10.46
C LYS A 171 7.55 6.66 9.67
N SER A 172 7.82 5.42 9.29
CA SER A 172 9.01 5.06 8.49
C SER A 172 8.98 5.72 7.12
N TYR A 173 7.83 5.71 6.46
CA TYR A 173 7.62 6.31 5.15
C TYR A 173 7.90 7.81 5.12
N LEU A 174 7.35 8.57 6.09
CA LEU A 174 7.59 10.01 6.19
C LEU A 174 9.05 10.32 6.51
N THR A 175 9.67 9.57 7.43
CA THR A 175 11.09 9.73 7.80
C THR A 175 12.00 9.46 6.60
N TRP A 176 11.66 8.45 5.79
CA TRP A 176 12.39 8.11 4.58
C TRP A 176 12.28 9.21 3.53
N LEU A 177 11.08 9.71 3.27
CA LEU A 177 10.84 10.76 2.28
C LEU A 177 11.54 12.09 2.62
N GLN A 178 11.72 12.40 3.91
CA GLN A 178 12.48 13.58 4.34
C GLN A 178 13.93 13.57 3.82
N ARG A 179 14.54 12.39 3.61
CA ARG A 179 15.92 12.28 3.08
C ARG A 179 16.03 12.72 1.62
N TYR A 180 14.92 12.79 0.90
CA TYR A 180 14.85 13.19 -0.52
C TYR A 180 14.24 14.57 -0.69
N ASP A 181 14.22 15.39 0.36
CA ASP A 181 13.67 16.75 0.38
C ASP A 181 12.19 16.83 -0.04
N VAL A 182 11.43 15.75 0.20
CA VAL A 182 9.99 15.73 -0.08
C VAL A 182 9.25 16.36 1.11
N GLN A 183 8.76 17.58 0.92
CA GLN A 183 8.01 18.30 1.96
C GLN A 183 6.52 17.97 1.87
N ILE A 184 6.05 17.10 2.76
CA ILE A 184 4.67 16.61 2.79
C ILE A 184 3.82 17.36 3.83
N LEU A 185 4.46 18.06 4.77
CA LEU A 185 3.79 18.91 5.75
C LEU A 185 4.15 20.38 5.47
N PRO A 186 3.20 21.33 5.59
CA PRO A 186 3.55 22.73 5.56
C PRO A 186 4.55 23.01 6.68
N LYS A 187 5.63 23.76 6.37
CA LYS A 187 6.52 24.30 7.39
C LYS A 187 5.65 25.10 8.37
N ARG A 188 5.63 24.67 9.63
CA ARG A 188 5.07 25.48 10.72
C ARG A 188 5.94 26.72 10.92
#